data_AF-A0A8C9FG82-F1
#
_entry.id   AF-A0A8C9FG82-F1
#
_cell.length_a   1.000
_cell.length_b   1.000
_cell.length_c   1.000
_cell.angle_alpha   90.00
_cell.angle_beta   90.00
_cell.angle_gamma   90.00
#
_symmetry.space_group_name_H-M   'P 1'
#
loop_
_entity.id
_entity.type
_entity.pdbx_description
1 polymer ?
#
loop_
_entity_poly.entity_id
_entity_poly.type
_entity_poly.pdbx_seq_one_letter_code
_entity_poly.pdbx_strand_id
1 'polypeptide(L)'
;MLLLISVLFGTQALCSWATSPAARELPSVLLSPTCHDAAVEEAADLALRQINADRTEGYILSLYRIFSVREHPQVTPGISSDLI
;
A
#
# COMPACT_ATOMS: atom_id res chain seq x y z
N MET A 1 30.38 -25.73 4.48
CA MET A 1 28.96 -25.99 4.78
C MET A 1 28.56 -25.39 6.12
N LEU A 2 29.23 -25.73 7.23
CA LEU A 2 28.93 -25.19 8.56
C LEU A 2 29.03 -23.65 8.66
N LEU A 3 30.01 -23.03 7.99
CA LEU A 3 30.17 -21.57 7.96
C LEU A 3 28.98 -20.86 7.31
N LEU A 4 28.45 -21.39 6.21
CA LEU A 4 27.29 -20.82 5.51
C LEU A 4 26.04 -20.90 6.40
N ILE A 5 25.84 -22.04 7.08
CA ILE A 5 24.72 -22.24 8.00
C ILE A 5 24.80 -21.26 9.17
N SER A 6 26.00 -21.05 9.74
CA SER A 6 26.20 -20.09 10.83
C SER A 6 25.93 -18.64 10.40
N VAL A 7 26.29 -18.28 9.17
CA VAL A 7 26.04 -16.94 8.63
C VAL A 7 24.55 -16.71 8.41
N LEU A 8 23.83 -17.67 7.80
CA LEU A 8 22.37 -17.56 7.61
C LEU A 8 21.64 -17.40 8.94
N PHE A 9 21.97 -18.24 9.93
CA PHE A 9 21.35 -18.18 11.26
C PHE A 9 21.64 -16.86 11.98
N GLY A 10 22.89 -16.36 11.89
CA GLY A 10 23.28 -15.06 12.45
C GLY A 10 22.53 -13.89 11.81
N THR A 11 22.39 -13.89 10.48
CA THR A 11 21.62 -12.85 9.77
C THR A 11 20.14 -12.87 10.12
N GLN A 12 19.52 -14.05 10.22
CA GLN A 12 18.11 -14.16 10.58
C GLN A 12 17.85 -13.71 12.03
N ALA A 13 18.74 -14.04 12.97
CA ALA A 13 18.66 -13.55 14.35
C ALA A 13 18.80 -12.03 14.44
N LEU A 14 19.71 -11.44 13.65
CA LEU A 14 19.91 -9.99 13.59
C LEU A 14 18.72 -9.27 12.93
N CYS A 15 18.16 -9.85 11.86
CA CYS A 15 16.96 -9.34 11.19
C CYS A 15 15.68 -9.52 12.03
N SER A 16 15.63 -10.50 12.93
CA SER A 16 14.48 -10.72 13.84
C SER A 16 14.39 -9.70 14.97
N TRP A 17 15.50 -9.03 15.29
CA TRP A 17 15.53 -7.91 16.26
C TRP A 17 15.02 -6.61 15.63
N ALA A 18 15.05 -6.51 14.30
CA ALA A 18 14.47 -5.42 13.56
C ALA A 18 12.95 -5.66 13.51
N THR A 19 12.33 -5.67 14.69
CA THR A 19 10.91 -5.43 14.83
C THR A 19 10.70 -4.07 14.18
N SER A 20 10.19 -4.08 12.94
CA SER A 20 9.60 -2.87 12.38
C SER A 20 8.72 -2.33 13.49
N PRO A 21 8.85 -1.05 13.90
CA PRO A 21 7.93 -0.50 14.86
C PRO A 21 6.55 -0.83 14.29
N ALA A 22 5.78 -1.61 15.03
CA ALA A 22 4.37 -1.72 14.76
C ALA A 22 3.94 -0.27 14.78
N ALA A 23 3.66 0.28 13.58
CA ALA A 23 3.12 1.61 13.46
C ALA A 23 2.00 1.61 14.49
N ARG A 24 2.12 2.46 15.52
CA ARG A 24 1.08 2.58 16.52
C ARG A 24 -0.16 2.87 15.69
N GLU A 25 -1.02 1.87 15.51
CA GLU A 25 -2.27 2.01 14.79
C GLU A 25 -3.13 2.88 15.68
N LEU A 26 -2.86 4.20 15.66
CA LEU A 26 -3.91 5.17 15.89
C LEU A 26 -5.02 4.75 14.94
N PRO A 27 -6.29 4.74 15.38
CA PRO A 27 -7.41 4.45 14.50
C PRO A 27 -7.26 5.30 13.25
N SER A 28 -6.83 4.67 12.17
CA SER A 28 -6.57 5.36 10.94
C SER A 28 -7.94 5.68 10.39
N VAL A 29 -8.28 6.96 10.45
CA VAL A 29 -9.56 7.44 9.97
C VAL A 29 -9.57 7.18 8.47
N LEU A 30 -10.31 6.15 8.08
CA LEU A 30 -10.58 5.87 6.68
C LEU A 30 -11.47 6.98 6.15
N LEU A 31 -11.00 7.67 5.13
CA LEU A 31 -11.84 8.59 4.39
C LEU A 31 -12.74 7.80 3.46
N SER A 32 -13.94 8.32 3.22
CA SER A 32 -14.88 7.77 2.26
C SER A 32 -15.18 8.85 1.21
N PRO A 33 -14.23 9.12 0.29
CA PRO A 33 -14.42 10.11 -0.76
C PRO A 33 -15.55 9.69 -1.69
N THR A 34 -16.06 10.64 -2.47
CA THR A 34 -17.16 10.37 -3.40
C THR A 34 -16.68 9.54 -4.59
N CYS A 35 -17.52 8.64 -5.10
CA CYS A 35 -17.15 7.76 -6.21
C CYS A 35 -16.90 8.50 -7.55
N HIS A 36 -17.40 9.72 -7.70
CA HIS A 36 -17.25 10.55 -8.89
C HIS A 36 -16.12 11.59 -8.74
N ASP A 37 -15.30 11.48 -7.69
CA ASP A 37 -14.12 12.30 -7.54
C ASP A 37 -13.10 11.94 -8.64
N ALA A 38 -12.50 12.93 -9.28
CA ALA A 38 -11.52 12.71 -10.34
C ALA A 38 -10.31 11.88 -9.87
N ALA A 39 -9.87 12.09 -8.62
CA ALA A 39 -8.76 11.31 -8.05
C ALA A 39 -9.14 9.84 -7.85
N VAL A 40 -10.41 9.58 -7.53
CA VAL A 40 -10.96 8.24 -7.40
C VAL A 40 -11.07 7.54 -8.76
N GLU A 41 -11.52 8.25 -9.79
CA GLU A 41 -11.57 7.72 -11.16
C GLU A 41 -10.18 7.41 -11.69
N GLU A 42 -9.20 8.29 -11.47
CA GLU A 42 -7.80 8.06 -11.85
C GLU A 42 -7.21 6.84 -11.13
N ALA A 43 -7.46 6.70 -9.82
CA ALA A 43 -7.01 5.56 -9.05
C ALA A 43 -7.63 4.24 -9.57
N ALA A 44 -8.92 4.25 -9.92
CA ALA A 44 -9.59 3.09 -10.48
C ALA A 44 -9.06 2.71 -11.88
N ASP A 45 -8.80 3.70 -12.73
CA ASP A 45 -8.21 3.49 -14.06
C ASP A 45 -6.78 2.93 -13.97
N LEU A 46 -5.95 3.46 -13.06
CA LEU A 46 -4.63 2.92 -12.78
C LEU A 46 -4.68 1.46 -12.30
N ALA A 47 -5.56 1.16 -11.34
CA ALA A 47 -5.73 -0.20 -10.82
C ALA A 47 -6.19 -1.16 -11.93
N LEU A 48 -7.14 -0.74 -12.77
CA LEU A 48 -7.63 -1.57 -13.87
C LEU A 48 -6.54 -1.84 -14.93
N ARG A 49 -5.73 -0.84 -15.25
CA ARG A 49 -4.54 -1.02 -16.13
C ARG A 49 -3.59 -2.07 -15.56
N GLN A 50 -3.30 -2.01 -14.27
CA GLN A 50 -2.44 -2.99 -13.61
C GLN A 50 -3.04 -4.40 -13.62
N ILE A 51 -4.35 -4.54 -13.33
CA ILE A 51 -5.05 -5.82 -13.41
C ILE A 51 -4.98 -6.40 -14.83
N ASN A 52 -5.23 -5.57 -15.86
CA ASN A 52 -5.14 -6.02 -17.24
C ASN A 52 -3.71 -6.39 -17.68
N ALA A 53 -2.69 -5.74 -17.10
CA ALA A 53 -1.29 -6.05 -17.39
C ALA A 53 -0.82 -7.35 -16.71
N ASP A 54 -1.33 -7.65 -15.50
CA ASP A 54 -0.98 -8.86 -14.74
C ASP A 54 -1.67 -10.11 -15.30
N ARG A 55 -2.85 -9.95 -15.89
CA ARG A 55 -3.59 -11.06 -16.49
C ARG A 55 -2.96 -11.50 -17.81
N THR A 56 -2.60 -12.78 -17.88
CA THR A 56 -2.06 -13.40 -19.10
C THR A 56 -3.13 -14.01 -20.01
N GLU A 57 -4.36 -14.18 -19.53
CA GLU A 57 -5.44 -14.87 -20.24
C GLU A 57 -6.80 -14.18 -20.08
N GLY A 58 -7.65 -14.35 -21.11
CA GLY A 58 -9.00 -13.80 -21.19
C GLY A 58 -9.08 -12.48 -21.95
N TYR A 59 -10.14 -11.72 -21.70
CA TYR A 59 -10.41 -10.43 -22.36
C TYR A 59 -9.93 -9.24 -21.52
N ILE A 60 -9.65 -8.13 -22.21
CA ILE A 60 -9.32 -6.85 -21.59
C ILE A 60 -10.55 -6.32 -20.84
N LEU A 61 -10.38 -6.01 -19.56
CA LEU A 61 -11.43 -5.44 -18.72
C LEU A 61 -11.59 -3.94 -18.96
N SER A 62 -12.82 -3.45 -18.88
CA SER A 62 -13.17 -2.03 -18.92
C SER A 62 -13.92 -1.65 -17.63
N LEU A 63 -13.70 -0.43 -17.14
CA LEU A 63 -14.31 0.07 -15.92
C LEU A 63 -15.80 0.33 -16.18
N TYR A 64 -16.68 -0.34 -15.43
CA TYR A 64 -18.12 -0.10 -15.53
C TYR A 64 -18.63 0.91 -14.49
N ARG A 65 -18.26 0.74 -13.22
CA ARG A 65 -18.64 1.64 -12.13
C ARG A 65 -17.70 1.51 -10.94
N ILE A 66 -17.62 2.58 -10.14
CA ILE A 66 -17.00 2.58 -8.83
C ILE A 66 -18.11 2.47 -7.79
N PHE A 67 -18.11 1.40 -7.00
CA PHE A 67 -19.22 1.11 -6.06
C PHE A 67 -18.94 1.58 -4.64
N SER A 68 -17.69 1.55 -4.21
CA SER A 68 -17.28 1.93 -2.86
C SER A 68 -15.82 2.33 -2.88
N VAL A 69 -15.48 3.34 -2.08
CA VAL A 69 -14.12 3.86 -1.98
C VAL A 69 -13.81 4.08 -0.51
N ARG A 70 -12.67 3.55 -0.09
CA ARG A 70 -12.06 3.89 1.19
C ARG A 70 -10.62 4.28 0.96
N GLU A 71 -10.25 5.43 1.48
CA GLU A 71 -8.90 5.96 1.40
C GLU A 71 -8.26 5.90 2.77
N HIS A 72 -7.01 5.46 2.80
CA HIS A 72 -6.15 5.53 3.96
C HIS A 72 -5.22 6.73 3.78
N PRO A 73 -5.42 7.84 4.51
CA PRO A 73 -4.53 8.99 4.39
C PRO A 73 -3.12 8.56 4.79
N GLN A 74 -2.18 8.65 3.84
CA GLN A 74 -0.77 8.51 4.18
C GLN A 74 -0.38 9.81 4.87
N VAL A 75 -0.33 9.80 6.20
CA VAL A 75 0.29 10.89 6.96
C VAL A 75 1.76 10.86 6.60
N THR A 76 2.17 11.68 5.63
CA THR A 76 3.57 11.89 5.34
C THR A 76 4.16 12.62 6.56
N PRO A 77 5.10 12.03 7.31
CA PRO A 77 5.73 12.72 8.42
C PRO A 77 6.68 13.78 7.84
N GLY A 78 6.22 15.04 7.83
CA GLY A 78 6.98 16.22 7.39
C GLY A 78 6.09 17.09 6.51
N ILE A 79 5.59 18.24 6.95
CA ILE A 79 6.27 19.34 7.65
C ILE A 79 5.28 19.88 8.71
N SER A 80 5.76 20.12 9.94
CA SER A 80 5.02 20.82 10.99
C SER A 80 4.34 22.07 10.42
N SER A 81 3.01 22.14 10.55
CA SER A 81 2.20 23.33 10.26
C SER A 81 2.25 24.35 11.41
N ASP A 82 3.32 24.41 12.21
CA ASP A 82 3.50 25.43 13.26
C ASP A 82 4.23 26.68 12.73
N LEU A 83 3.94 27.11 11.50
CA LEU A 83 4.42 28.40 11.00
C LEU A 83 3.48 29.00 9.93
N ILE A 84 2.24 29.31 10.31
CA ILE A 84 1.47 30.45 9.75
C ILE A 84 0.77 31.16 10.90
#